data_AF-A0A8J7J7B7-F1
#
_entry.id   AF-A0A8J7J7B7-F1
#
_cell.length_a   1.000
_cell.length_b   1.000
_cell.length_c   1.000
_cell.angle_alpha   90.00
_cell.angle_beta   90.00
_cell.angle_gamma   90.00
#
_symmetry.space_group_name_H-M   'P 1'
#
loop_
_entity.id
_entity.type
_entity.pdbx_description
1 polymer ?
#
loop_
_entity_poly.entity_id
_entity_poly.type
_entity_poly.pdbx_seq_one_letter_code
_entity_poly.pdbx_strand_id
1 'polypeptide(L)'
;MVQRSPYPVSSHYRQPPQAQSGSSSARPQPVPTGHSHQTTGGYSQAADLANPQLRPRALVAGGSMLALAALLITPNLGQDRAQEASASTCIKIEQSKSLVSRDKLAKLLEIDAQATRTTVREILQEPYCVMAEGKTEAGTPASREAYPLEFDPQTWLVVLYDSDRYVGYDFRFR
;
A
#
# COMPACT_ATOMS: atom_id res chain seq x y z
N MET A 1 21.24 -24.83 46.19
CA MET A 1 20.00 -24.26 46.78
C MET A 1 19.39 -23.35 45.74
N VAL A 2 18.19 -23.70 45.25
CA VAL A 2 17.52 -22.98 44.14
C VAL A 2 16.45 -22.07 44.76
N GLN A 3 16.63 -20.76 44.62
CA GLN A 3 15.70 -19.76 45.12
C GLN A 3 14.88 -19.24 43.95
N ARG A 4 13.62 -19.70 43.84
CA ARG A 4 12.64 -19.19 42.88
C ARG A 4 11.84 -18.07 43.54
N SER A 5 11.85 -16.88 42.94
CA SER A 5 10.96 -15.77 43.32
C SER A 5 9.54 -16.00 42.81
N PRO A 6 8.49 -15.64 43.59
CA PRO A 6 7.11 -15.70 43.18
C PRO A 6 6.60 -14.30 42.80
N TYR A 7 6.28 -14.06 41.53
CA TYR A 7 5.44 -12.92 41.16
C TYR A 7 4.28 -13.39 40.30
N PRO A 8 3.04 -13.01 40.62
CA PRO A 8 1.87 -13.34 39.81
C PRO A 8 1.79 -12.43 38.57
N VAL A 9 1.54 -13.04 37.43
CA VAL A 9 1.22 -12.36 36.17
C VAL A 9 -0.24 -11.93 36.21
N SER A 10 -0.49 -10.62 36.26
CA SER A 10 -1.84 -10.06 36.10
C SER A 10 -2.05 -9.70 34.63
N SER A 11 -2.80 -10.54 33.92
CA SER A 11 -3.14 -10.38 32.50
C SER A 11 -4.47 -9.66 32.34
N HIS A 12 -4.44 -8.33 32.28
CA HIS A 12 -5.58 -7.55 31.79
C HIS A 12 -5.39 -7.28 30.28
N TYR A 13 -5.82 -8.23 29.46
CA TYR A 13 -6.04 -7.97 28.04
C TYR A 13 -7.30 -7.11 27.88
N ARG A 14 -7.11 -5.87 27.43
CA ARG A 14 -8.19 -4.99 26.96
C ARG A 14 -8.53 -5.40 25.52
N GLN A 15 -9.67 -6.05 25.33
CA GLN A 15 -10.20 -6.34 23.99
C GLN A 15 -10.54 -5.03 23.26
N PRO A 16 -10.18 -4.89 21.97
CA PRO A 16 -10.73 -3.83 21.13
C PRO A 16 -12.20 -4.13 20.76
N PRO A 17 -13.05 -3.11 20.60
CA PRO A 17 -14.44 -3.30 20.23
C PRO A 17 -14.56 -3.83 18.80
N GLN A 18 -15.30 -4.93 18.64
CA GLN A 18 -15.69 -5.46 17.35
C GLN A 18 -16.71 -4.52 16.68
N ALA A 19 -16.37 -4.00 15.51
CA ALA A 19 -17.33 -3.33 14.65
C ALA A 19 -18.29 -4.38 14.07
N GLN A 20 -19.54 -4.29 14.47
CA GLN A 20 -20.62 -5.18 14.04
C GLN A 20 -20.99 -4.91 12.58
N SER A 21 -20.85 -5.92 11.75
CA SER A 21 -21.44 -6.04 10.41
C SER A 21 -22.95 -6.28 10.53
N GLY A 22 -23.73 -5.21 10.41
CA GLY A 22 -25.19 -5.28 10.35
C GLY A 22 -25.68 -5.22 8.90
N SER A 23 -25.97 -6.38 8.32
CA SER A 23 -26.84 -6.52 7.15
C SER A 23 -28.25 -6.87 7.63
N SER A 24 -29.27 -6.05 7.33
CA SER A 24 -30.66 -6.51 7.09
C SER A 24 -31.63 -5.37 6.72
N SER A 25 -32.20 -5.50 5.52
CA SER A 25 -33.61 -5.31 5.14
C SER A 25 -34.44 -4.15 5.70
N ALA A 26 -34.88 -3.25 4.80
CA ALA A 26 -36.32 -2.92 4.66
C ALA A 26 -36.59 -2.15 3.35
N ARG A 27 -37.36 -2.78 2.47
CA ARG A 27 -37.98 -2.19 1.28
C ARG A 27 -39.38 -1.72 1.66
N PRO A 28 -39.83 -0.55 1.19
CA PRO A 28 -41.25 -0.37 0.88
C PRO A 28 -41.48 -0.18 -0.62
N GLN A 29 -42.53 -0.83 -1.12
CA GLN A 29 -43.04 -0.80 -2.49
C GLN A 29 -43.96 0.41 -2.76
N PRO A 30 -44.33 0.67 -4.03
CA PRO A 30 -44.85 1.95 -4.54
C PRO A 30 -46.39 2.00 -4.62
N VAL A 31 -46.95 3.19 -4.84
CA VAL A 31 -48.37 3.42 -5.17
C VAL A 31 -48.51 4.45 -6.32
N PRO A 32 -49.52 4.34 -7.21
CA PRO A 32 -49.51 4.88 -8.56
C PRO A 32 -50.54 5.99 -8.83
N THR A 33 -50.31 6.77 -9.89
CA THR A 33 -51.30 7.50 -10.72
C THR A 33 -50.57 7.82 -12.02
N GLY A 34 -50.89 7.32 -13.21
CA GLY A 34 -52.19 7.18 -13.83
C GLY A 34 -52.40 8.38 -14.75
N HIS A 35 -52.15 8.24 -16.05
CA HIS A 35 -52.88 8.93 -17.12
C HIS A 35 -52.59 8.28 -18.49
N SER A 36 -53.67 7.78 -19.05
CA SER A 36 -53.87 7.18 -20.37
C SER A 36 -53.77 8.24 -21.48
N HIS A 37 -53.36 7.85 -22.69
CA HIS A 37 -54.10 8.14 -23.93
C HIS A 37 -53.63 7.22 -25.07
N GLN A 38 -54.59 6.46 -25.60
CA GLN A 38 -54.54 5.73 -26.89
C GLN A 38 -54.63 6.72 -28.06
N THR A 39 -54.13 6.35 -29.25
CA THR A 39 -54.85 6.32 -30.56
C THR A 39 -53.83 6.05 -31.69
N THR A 40 -53.84 4.87 -32.34
CA THR A 40 -54.53 4.46 -33.60
C THR A 40 -53.93 4.96 -34.92
N GLY A 41 -53.69 4.01 -35.84
CA GLY A 41 -53.70 4.17 -37.30
C GLY A 41 -52.34 4.51 -37.93
N GLY A 42 -51.92 3.93 -39.04
CA GLY A 42 -52.58 3.03 -39.97
C GLY A 42 -51.61 2.47 -41.02
N TYR A 43 -52.11 1.49 -41.76
CA TYR A 43 -51.51 0.85 -42.92
C TYR A 43 -51.44 1.80 -44.12
N SER A 44 -50.44 1.63 -45.00
CA SER A 44 -50.52 1.53 -46.48
C SER A 44 -49.10 1.71 -47.03
N GLN A 45 -48.50 0.77 -47.77
CA GLN A 45 -48.85 0.12 -49.04
C GLN A 45 -47.84 0.58 -50.11
N ALA A 46 -47.38 -0.43 -50.84
CA ALA A 46 -46.46 -0.45 -51.96
C ALA A 46 -46.46 0.77 -52.90
N ALA A 47 -45.26 1.09 -53.40
CA ALA A 47 -45.05 1.20 -54.85
C ALA A 47 -43.56 1.00 -55.16
N ASP A 48 -43.31 -0.17 -55.74
CA ASP A 48 -42.14 -0.53 -56.52
C ASP A 48 -42.11 0.34 -57.78
N LEU A 49 -41.06 1.15 -57.95
CA LEU A 49 -40.70 1.73 -59.25
C LEU A 49 -39.18 1.87 -59.34
N ALA A 50 -38.61 0.93 -60.10
CA ALA A 50 -37.58 1.15 -61.12
C ALA A 50 -36.23 1.76 -60.68
N ASN A 51 -35.22 0.90 -60.66
CA ASN A 51 -33.80 1.24 -60.76
C ASN A 51 -33.46 1.73 -62.19
N PRO A 52 -32.61 2.75 -62.35
CA PRO A 52 -31.30 2.44 -62.92
C PRO A 52 -30.13 3.23 -62.30
N GLN A 53 -29.12 2.48 -61.87
CA GLN A 53 -27.68 2.68 -62.10
C GLN A 53 -27.19 4.13 -62.19
N LEU A 54 -26.60 4.64 -61.11
CA LEU A 54 -25.36 5.43 -61.15
C LEU A 54 -24.61 5.28 -59.81
N ARG A 55 -23.48 4.56 -59.83
CA ARG A 55 -22.46 4.62 -58.78
C ARG A 55 -21.84 6.01 -58.79
N PRO A 56 -21.62 6.64 -57.63
CA PRO A 56 -20.29 6.58 -57.05
C PRO A 56 -20.31 6.19 -55.57
N ARG A 57 -19.29 5.41 -55.20
CA ARG A 57 -18.91 5.06 -53.84
C ARG A 57 -18.88 6.31 -52.95
N ALA A 58 -19.88 6.46 -52.07
CA ALA A 58 -19.77 7.35 -50.92
C ALA A 58 -19.14 6.55 -49.78
N LEU A 59 -17.97 7.04 -49.36
CA LEU A 59 -17.07 6.48 -48.37
C LEU A 59 -17.76 6.31 -47.01
N VAL A 60 -17.97 5.07 -46.58
CA VAL A 60 -18.08 4.77 -45.14
C VAL A 60 -16.66 4.74 -44.60
N ALA A 61 -16.15 5.90 -44.22
CA ALA A 61 -14.87 6.03 -43.55
C ALA A 61 -14.94 7.23 -42.61
N GLY A 62 -15.18 6.97 -41.32
CA GLY A 62 -15.11 8.04 -40.32
C GLY A 62 -15.93 7.72 -39.09
N GLY A 63 -15.42 6.85 -38.23
CA GLY A 63 -16.07 6.60 -36.94
C GLY A 63 -15.32 5.62 -36.07
N SER A 64 -14.03 5.84 -35.81
CA SER A 64 -13.28 5.11 -34.77
C SER A 64 -11.91 5.77 -34.49
N MET A 65 -11.86 6.98 -33.92
CA MET A 65 -10.64 7.50 -33.26
C MET A 65 -10.95 8.50 -32.14
N LEU A 66 -11.81 8.14 -31.18
CA LEU A 66 -11.96 8.90 -29.93
C LEU A 66 -11.99 7.96 -28.71
N ALA A 67 -10.99 7.09 -28.58
CA ALA A 67 -10.81 6.26 -27.39
C ALA A 67 -9.40 6.31 -26.78
N LEU A 68 -8.51 7.17 -27.29
CA LEU A 68 -7.12 7.28 -26.80
C LEU A 68 -6.82 8.55 -25.97
N ALA A 69 -7.76 9.50 -25.87
CA ALA A 69 -7.53 10.73 -25.11
C ALA A 69 -7.72 10.57 -23.59
N ALA A 70 -8.35 9.49 -23.11
CA ALA A 70 -8.64 9.29 -21.69
C ALA A 70 -7.47 8.76 -20.85
N LEU A 71 -6.36 8.32 -21.47
CA LEU A 71 -5.19 7.80 -20.73
C LEU A 71 -4.17 8.87 -20.32
N LEU A 72 -4.28 10.11 -20.84
CA LEU A 72 -3.33 11.18 -20.54
C LEU A 72 -3.62 11.93 -19.23
N ILE A 73 -4.68 11.56 -18.52
CA ILE A 73 -5.00 12.07 -17.18
C ILE A 73 -5.05 10.90 -16.20
N THR A 74 -4.00 10.09 -16.19
CA THR A 74 -3.78 9.16 -15.07
C THR A 74 -2.82 9.86 -14.10
N PRO A 75 -3.31 10.44 -12.98
CA PRO A 75 -2.43 11.00 -11.97
C PRO A 75 -1.67 9.85 -11.30
N ASN A 76 -0.46 9.57 -11.78
CA ASN A 76 0.67 9.04 -11.03
C ASN A 76 0.40 8.10 -9.83
N LEU A 77 -0.46 7.10 -9.98
CA LEU A 77 -0.73 6.11 -8.92
C LEU A 77 0.43 5.09 -8.73
N GLY A 78 1.54 5.26 -9.47
CA GLY A 78 2.68 4.33 -9.50
C GLY A 78 3.94 4.81 -8.78
N GLN A 79 4.11 6.12 -8.53
CA GLN A 79 5.34 6.62 -7.90
C GLN A 79 5.48 6.17 -6.45
N ASP A 80 4.40 6.10 -5.67
CA ASP A 80 4.47 5.66 -4.28
C ASP A 80 4.92 4.20 -4.18
N ARG A 81 4.42 3.31 -5.05
CA ARG A 81 4.84 1.90 -5.08
C ARG A 81 6.28 1.70 -5.55
N ALA A 82 6.74 2.48 -6.53
CA ALA A 82 8.13 2.41 -6.98
C ALA A 82 9.12 2.95 -5.93
N GLN A 83 8.71 3.94 -5.15
CA GLN A 83 9.50 4.49 -4.05
C GLN A 83 9.53 3.53 -2.84
N GLU A 84 8.44 2.84 -2.53
CA GLU A 84 8.43 1.79 -1.50
C GLU A 84 9.27 0.56 -1.92
N ALA A 85 9.26 0.18 -3.19
CA ALA A 85 10.05 -0.98 -3.67
C ALA A 85 11.56 -0.72 -3.66
N SER A 86 12.00 0.54 -3.80
CA SER A 86 13.42 0.91 -3.68
C SER A 86 13.86 1.14 -2.24
N ALA A 87 12.90 1.31 -1.32
CA ALA A 87 13.17 1.55 0.09
C ALA A 87 13.71 0.31 0.84
N SER A 88 13.59 -0.88 0.28
CA SER A 88 14.15 -2.13 0.82
C SER A 88 15.51 -2.51 0.22
N THR A 89 16.07 -1.69 -0.67
CA THR A 89 17.30 -2.05 -1.39
C THR A 89 18.55 -1.74 -0.57
N CYS A 90 19.35 -2.80 -0.39
CA CYS A 90 20.69 -2.75 0.17
C CYS A 90 21.66 -2.14 -0.86
N ILE A 91 22.27 -0.99 -0.55
CA ILE A 91 23.21 -0.30 -1.46
C ILE A 91 24.64 -0.80 -1.26
N LYS A 92 25.03 -0.99 0.00
CA LYS A 92 26.39 -1.37 0.36
C LYS A 92 26.40 -2.31 1.54
N ILE A 93 26.88 -3.53 1.34
CA ILE A 93 27.13 -4.49 2.42
C ILE A 93 28.32 -4.00 3.25
N GLU A 94 28.11 -3.82 4.55
CA GLU A 94 29.17 -3.44 5.50
C GLU A 94 29.73 -4.70 6.20
N GLN A 95 28.85 -5.53 6.79
CA GLN A 95 29.27 -6.76 7.45
C GLN A 95 28.31 -7.94 7.20
N SER A 96 28.73 -8.89 6.36
CA SER A 96 27.88 -9.99 5.88
C SER A 96 27.38 -10.95 6.97
N LYS A 97 28.05 -10.99 8.12
CA LYS A 97 27.70 -11.83 9.28
C LYS A 97 26.99 -11.07 10.40
N SER A 98 26.59 -9.82 10.16
CA SER A 98 25.86 -9.03 11.16
C SER A 98 24.52 -9.68 11.47
N LEU A 99 24.28 -9.94 12.75
CA LEU A 99 23.04 -10.51 13.27
C LEU A 99 22.67 -9.82 14.59
N VAL A 100 21.38 -9.57 14.77
CA VAL A 100 20.82 -8.99 16.00
C VAL A 100 20.09 -10.07 16.78
N SER A 101 20.59 -10.35 17.98
CA SER A 101 19.95 -11.23 18.96
C SER A 101 18.79 -10.52 19.66
N ARG A 102 17.95 -11.29 20.37
CA ARG A 102 16.87 -10.72 21.19
C ARG A 102 17.39 -9.76 22.26
N ASP A 103 18.53 -10.09 22.88
CA ASP A 103 19.13 -9.25 23.93
C ASP A 103 19.63 -7.91 23.38
N LYS A 104 20.22 -7.91 22.19
CA LYS A 104 20.64 -6.66 21.51
C LYS A 104 19.44 -5.82 21.12
N LEU A 105 18.38 -6.44 20.60
CA LEU A 105 17.14 -5.73 20.26
C LEU A 105 16.52 -5.13 21.52
N ALA A 106 16.39 -5.89 22.62
CA ALA A 106 15.85 -5.39 23.87
C ALA A 106 16.62 -4.15 24.37
N LYS A 107 17.96 -4.19 24.34
CA LYS A 107 18.80 -3.03 24.68
C LYS A 107 18.58 -1.83 23.76
N LEU A 108 18.35 -2.05 22.46
CA LEU A 108 18.04 -0.98 21.53
C LEU A 108 16.71 -0.29 21.89
N LEU A 109 15.72 -1.04 22.35
CA LEU A 109 14.42 -0.51 22.75
C LEU A 109 14.48 0.36 24.01
N GLU A 110 15.58 0.28 24.76
CA GLU A 110 15.82 1.08 25.97
C GLU A 110 16.56 2.39 25.66
N ILE A 111 17.06 2.60 24.44
CA ILE A 111 17.82 3.82 24.12
C ILE A 111 16.88 5.00 23.88
N ASP A 112 17.34 6.18 24.31
CA ASP A 112 16.66 7.42 24.00
C ASP A 112 16.67 7.73 22.50
N ALA A 113 15.53 8.21 22.01
CA ALA A 113 15.51 8.90 20.73
C ALA A 113 16.56 10.03 20.76
N GLN A 114 17.29 10.24 19.64
CA GLN A 114 18.43 11.17 19.48
C GLN A 114 19.81 10.67 19.97
N ALA A 115 19.93 9.41 20.40
CA ALA A 115 21.24 8.77 20.57
C ALA A 115 22.09 8.86 19.28
N THR A 116 23.41 8.89 19.39
CA THR A 116 24.28 8.93 18.20
C THR A 116 24.28 7.57 17.49
N ARG A 117 24.63 7.57 16.20
CA ARG A 117 24.86 6.33 15.44
C ARG A 117 25.89 5.44 16.11
N THR A 118 26.95 6.02 16.67
CA THR A 118 27.97 5.28 17.43
C THR A 118 27.36 4.54 18.62
N THR A 119 26.53 5.20 19.43
CA THR A 119 25.86 4.55 20.58
C THR A 119 24.96 3.41 20.14
N VAL A 120 24.22 3.56 19.03
CA VAL A 120 23.42 2.45 18.46
C VAL A 120 24.32 1.29 18.06
N ARG A 121 25.45 1.58 17.39
CA ARG A 121 26.41 0.56 16.93
C ARG A 121 27.20 -0.08 18.06
N GLU A 122 27.34 0.53 19.23
CA GLU A 122 27.89 -0.15 20.41
C GLU A 122 27.01 -1.33 20.86
N ILE A 123 25.69 -1.22 20.65
CA ILE A 123 24.72 -2.26 20.99
C ILE A 123 24.60 -3.28 19.83
N LEU A 124 24.34 -2.77 18.62
CA LEU A 124 24.01 -3.61 17.46
C LEU A 124 25.25 -4.14 16.72
N GLN A 125 26.40 -3.48 16.86
CA GLN A 125 27.60 -3.60 16.03
C GLN A 125 27.38 -3.05 14.62
N GLU A 126 28.32 -3.32 13.71
CA GLU A 126 28.22 -2.90 12.32
C GLU A 126 27.00 -3.53 11.63
N PRO A 127 26.29 -2.79 10.77
CA PRO A 127 25.12 -3.30 10.06
C PRO A 127 25.48 -4.37 9.04
N TYR A 128 24.47 -5.13 8.64
CA TYR A 128 24.63 -5.98 7.46
C TYR A 128 24.85 -5.11 6.23
N CYS A 129 24.01 -4.09 6.06
CA CYS A 129 24.21 -3.12 5.00
C CYS A 129 23.59 -1.76 5.24
N VAL A 130 24.13 -0.77 4.52
CA VAL A 130 23.54 0.55 4.35
C VAL A 130 22.53 0.48 3.21
N MET A 131 21.31 0.96 3.47
CA MET A 131 20.22 0.98 2.51
C MET A 131 20.12 2.34 1.82
N ALA A 132 19.31 2.42 0.76
CA ALA A 132 18.90 3.72 0.19
C ALA A 132 18.33 4.63 1.26
N GLU A 133 18.41 5.94 1.08
CA GLU A 133 17.69 6.88 1.96
C GLU A 133 16.19 6.62 1.89
N GLY A 134 15.53 6.70 3.04
CA GLY A 134 14.10 6.51 3.19
C GLY A 134 13.46 7.74 3.81
N LYS A 135 12.28 7.54 4.38
CA LYS A 135 11.57 8.56 5.14
C LYS A 135 11.23 8.02 6.54
N THR A 136 11.24 8.89 7.53
CA THR A 136 10.62 8.61 8.84
C THR A 136 9.10 8.60 8.72
N GLU A 137 8.40 8.20 9.79
CA GLU A 137 6.93 8.30 9.85
C GLU A 137 6.42 9.73 9.63
N ALA A 138 7.22 10.74 10.00
CA ALA A 138 6.93 12.15 9.77
C ALA A 138 7.21 12.61 8.32
N GLY A 139 7.69 11.72 7.45
CA GLY A 139 8.00 12.02 6.04
C GLY A 139 9.36 12.68 5.81
N THR A 140 10.17 12.87 6.85
CA THR A 140 11.52 13.47 6.77
C THR A 140 12.52 12.46 6.20
N PRO A 141 13.47 12.88 5.33
CA PRO A 141 14.55 12.00 4.87
C PRO A 141 15.32 11.36 6.03
N ALA A 142 15.65 10.08 5.88
CA ALA A 142 16.44 9.34 6.86
C ALA A 142 17.42 8.38 6.19
N SER A 143 18.65 8.36 6.69
CA SER A 143 19.61 7.29 6.36
C SER A 143 19.23 6.01 7.10
N ARG A 144 19.55 4.86 6.50
CA ARG A 144 19.03 3.56 6.96
C ARG A 144 20.09 2.48 6.99
N GLU A 145 20.06 1.71 8.07
CA GLU A 145 20.95 0.57 8.30
C GLU A 145 20.11 -0.68 8.56
N ALA A 146 20.41 -1.77 7.84
CA ALA A 146 19.71 -3.03 7.95
C ALA A 146 20.48 -4.03 8.82
N TYR A 147 19.76 -4.67 9.73
CA TYR A 147 20.24 -5.68 10.64
C TYR A 147 19.33 -6.91 10.61
N PRO A 148 19.78 -8.04 10.05
CA PRO A 148 19.01 -9.28 10.09
C PRO A 148 18.83 -9.78 11.53
N LEU A 149 17.63 -10.24 11.86
CA LEU A 149 17.37 -10.84 13.16
C LEU A 149 17.89 -12.27 13.19
N GLU A 150 18.58 -12.63 14.27
CA GLU A 150 19.10 -13.98 14.48
C GLU A 150 17.97 -15.01 14.61
N PHE A 151 16.89 -14.63 15.31
CA PHE A 151 15.76 -15.50 15.63
C PHE A 151 14.65 -15.48 14.56
N ASP A 152 14.75 -14.59 13.57
CA ASP A 152 13.87 -14.54 12.41
C ASP A 152 14.63 -14.01 11.18
N PRO A 153 15.38 -14.87 10.47
CA PRO A 153 16.26 -14.43 9.37
C PRO A 153 15.53 -13.83 8.16
N GLN A 154 14.21 -13.94 8.09
CA GLN A 154 13.38 -13.32 7.04
C GLN A 154 13.00 -11.87 7.38
N THR A 155 13.28 -11.43 8.61
CA THR A 155 12.95 -10.08 9.08
C THR A 155 14.22 -9.27 9.34
N TRP A 156 14.21 -8.03 8.86
CA TRP A 156 15.22 -7.01 9.11
C TRP A 156 14.72 -6.02 10.13
N LEU A 157 15.55 -5.75 11.14
CA LEU A 157 15.50 -4.50 11.87
C LEU A 157 16.17 -3.43 11.00
N VAL A 158 15.42 -2.39 10.64
CA VAL A 158 15.94 -1.24 9.91
C VAL A 158 16.01 -0.06 10.86
N VAL A 159 17.23 0.40 11.16
CA VAL A 159 17.45 1.58 12.00
C VAL A 159 17.44 2.83 11.13
N LEU A 160 16.73 3.85 11.58
CA LEU A 160 16.57 5.15 10.90
C LEU A 160 17.40 6.21 11.62
N TYR A 161 18.16 6.99 10.84
CA TYR A 161 18.90 8.13 11.36
C TYR A 161 18.59 9.39 10.57
N ASP A 162 18.35 10.49 11.29
CA ASP A 162 18.48 11.84 10.74
C ASP A 162 19.92 12.29 10.97
N SER A 163 20.66 12.43 9.88
CA SER A 163 22.10 12.70 9.91
C SER A 163 22.86 11.63 10.71
N ASP A 164 23.22 11.93 11.97
CA ASP A 164 23.90 11.00 12.89
C ASP A 164 23.05 10.61 14.11
N ARG A 165 21.78 11.05 14.14
CA ARG A 165 20.89 10.88 15.29
C ARG A 165 19.90 9.78 15.02
N TYR A 166 19.82 8.84 15.96
CA TYR A 166 18.81 7.81 15.98
C TYR A 166 17.43 8.43 16.10
N VAL A 167 16.56 8.17 15.13
CA VAL A 167 15.18 8.69 15.12
C VAL A 167 14.14 7.59 15.24
N GLY A 168 14.54 6.32 15.15
CA GLY A 168 13.66 5.17 15.35
C GLY A 168 14.11 3.94 14.58
N TYR A 169 13.23 2.95 14.51
CA TYR A 169 13.44 1.71 13.77
C TYR A 169 12.14 1.23 13.14
N ASP A 170 12.27 0.31 12.20
CA ASP A 170 11.15 -0.39 11.55
C ASP A 170 11.52 -1.86 11.32
N PHE A 171 10.53 -2.72 11.13
CA PHE A 171 10.73 -4.11 10.74
C PHE A 171 10.31 -4.32 9.29
N ARG A 172 11.21 -4.91 8.50
CA ARG A 172 10.96 -5.20 7.08
C ARG A 172 11.15 -6.68 6.78
N PHE A 173 10.19 -7.24 6.07
CA PHE A 173 10.28 -8.61 5.56
C PHE A 173 11.10 -8.62 4.26
N ARG A 174 11.97 -9.62 4.13
CA ARG A 174 12.73 -9.90 2.91
C ARG A 174 11.89 -10.53 1.82
#